data_AF-A0AAD9WTY5-F1
#
_entry.id   AF-A0AAD9WTY5-F1
#
_cell.length_a   1.000
_cell.length_b   1.000
_cell.length_c   1.000
_cell.angle_alpha   90.00
_cell.angle_beta   90.00
_cell.angle_gamma   90.00
#
_symmetry.space_group_name_H-M   'P 1'
#
loop_
_entity.id
_entity.type
_entity.pdbx_description
1 polymer ?
#
loop_
_entity_poly.entity_id
_entity_poly.type
_entity_poly.pdbx_seq_one_letter_code
_entity_poly.pdbx_strand_id
1 'polypeptide(L)'
;MKKKEKEVKNDDDNDQQQKILITITSKINDVVANQFPWLLLPHSLYDNNLRFFDLSAGGIYNISLPENLRGGLCCGSSKGWLAMAIGEEFDPILVLFNPISGVELRLPPVKKQSHRFEISFE
;
A
#
# COMPACT_ATOMS: atom_id res chain seq x y z
N MET A 1 14.12 58.41 -42.79
CA MET A 1 14.13 57.06 -43.40
C MET A 1 14.07 56.03 -42.27
N LYS A 2 12.91 55.38 -42.05
CA LYS A 2 12.68 54.45 -40.93
C LYS A 2 13.23 53.06 -41.29
N LYS A 3 14.11 52.47 -40.47
CA LYS A 3 14.52 51.06 -40.61
C LYS A 3 13.64 50.21 -39.68
N LYS A 4 12.95 49.24 -40.28
CA LYS A 4 12.09 48.24 -39.62
C LYS A 4 12.93 47.19 -38.90
N GLU A 5 12.42 46.78 -37.74
CA GLU A 5 12.77 45.58 -36.98
C GLU A 5 12.68 44.30 -37.83
N LYS A 6 13.53 43.34 -37.50
CA LYS A 6 13.26 41.91 -37.67
C LYS A 6 13.77 41.19 -36.43
N GLU A 7 12.86 40.99 -35.49
CA GLU A 7 13.02 40.07 -34.37
C GLU A 7 12.79 38.65 -34.91
N VAL A 8 13.87 37.87 -35.01
CA VAL A 8 13.84 36.47 -35.43
C VAL A 8 14.29 35.64 -34.23
N LYS A 9 13.34 35.22 -33.41
CA LYS A 9 13.50 34.18 -32.38
C LYS A 9 12.11 33.63 -32.10
N ASN A 10 11.67 32.53 -32.71
CA ASN A 10 10.35 31.97 -32.35
C ASN A 10 10.18 30.45 -32.51
N ASP A 11 11.06 29.73 -33.23
CA ASP A 11 10.80 28.29 -33.47
C ASP A 11 11.57 27.36 -32.51
N ASP A 12 12.86 27.62 -32.25
CA ASP A 12 13.68 26.77 -31.35
C ASP A 12 13.27 26.89 -29.88
N ASP A 13 12.81 28.07 -29.45
CA ASP A 13 12.40 28.32 -28.06
C ASP A 13 11.07 27.60 -27.74
N ASN A 14 10.17 27.49 -28.71
CA ASN A 14 8.90 26.77 -28.56
C ASN A 14 9.11 25.25 -28.49
N ASP A 15 10.01 24.70 -29.30
CA ASP A 15 10.37 23.27 -29.25
C ASP A 15 11.06 22.92 -27.92
N GLN A 16 11.95 23.80 -27.42
CA GLN A 16 12.58 23.63 -26.12
C GLN A 16 11.57 23.72 -24.97
N GLN A 17 10.62 24.67 -25.03
CA GLN A 17 9.53 24.78 -24.05
C GLN A 17 8.61 23.55 -24.06
N GLN A 18 8.29 23.01 -25.24
CA GLN A 18 7.48 21.78 -25.36
C GLN A 18 8.20 20.56 -24.77
N LYS A 19 9.50 20.40 -25.02
CA LYS A 19 10.30 19.32 -24.41
C LYS A 19 10.33 19.40 -22.88
N ILE A 20 10.45 20.61 -22.34
CA ILE A 20 10.39 20.85 -20.90
C ILE A 20 9.02 20.47 -20.34
N LEU A 21 7.93 20.90 -20.98
CA LEU A 21 6.57 20.56 -20.57
C LEU A 21 6.29 19.06 -20.60
N ILE A 22 6.75 18.36 -21.65
CA ILE A 22 6.63 16.89 -21.76
C ILE A 22 7.44 16.20 -20.66
N THR A 23 8.66 16.68 -20.39
CA THR A 23 9.52 16.13 -19.33
C THR A 23 8.91 16.34 -17.94
N ILE A 24 8.34 17.52 -17.68
CA ILE A 24 7.66 17.84 -16.43
C ILE A 24 6.39 16.97 -16.29
N THR A 25 5.58 16.86 -17.34
CA THR A 25 4.35 16.06 -17.30
C THR A 25 4.64 14.57 -17.10
N SER A 26 5.68 14.04 -17.73
CA SER A 26 6.14 12.66 -17.49
C SER A 26 6.59 12.46 -16.04
N LYS A 27 7.42 13.36 -15.50
CA LYS A 27 7.88 13.29 -14.11
C LYS A 27 6.74 13.44 -13.11
N ILE A 28 5.76 14.29 -13.40
CA ILE A 28 4.55 14.42 -12.58
C ILE A 28 3.73 13.13 -12.65
N ASN A 29 3.58 12.51 -13.82
CA ASN A 29 2.91 11.22 -13.94
C ASN A 29 3.65 10.11 -13.18
N ASP A 30 4.98 10.12 -13.13
CA ASP A 30 5.76 9.21 -12.30
C ASP A 30 5.54 9.47 -10.80
N VAL A 31 5.42 10.75 -10.39
CA VAL A 31 5.09 11.13 -9.01
C VAL A 31 3.63 10.80 -8.65
N VAL A 32 2.71 10.78 -9.62
CA VAL A 32 1.30 10.39 -9.44
C VAL A 32 1.11 8.86 -9.53
N ALA A 33 2.01 8.14 -10.22
CA ALA A 33 2.07 6.68 -10.26
C ALA A 33 2.48 6.03 -8.93
N ASN A 34 2.79 6.83 -7.91
CA ASN A 34 3.30 6.38 -6.61
C ASN A 34 2.23 5.77 -5.66
N GLN A 35 1.09 5.28 -6.15
CA GLN A 35 0.03 4.66 -5.34
C GLN A 35 -0.55 3.37 -5.94
N PHE A 36 0.28 2.54 -6.58
CA PHE A 36 -0.17 1.18 -6.91
C PHE A 36 -0.39 0.36 -5.64
N PRO A 37 -1.45 -0.47 -5.56
CA PRO A 37 -1.71 -1.26 -4.39
C PRO A 37 -0.57 -2.25 -4.19
N TRP A 38 0.13 -2.12 -3.06
CA TRP A 38 1.08 -3.12 -2.62
C TRP A 38 0.33 -4.42 -2.33
N LEU A 39 0.71 -5.48 -3.03
CA LEU A 39 0.11 -6.79 -2.84
C LEU A 39 0.77 -7.46 -1.65
N LEU A 40 0.01 -7.68 -0.57
CA LEU A 40 0.49 -8.48 0.55
C LEU A 40 0.70 -9.92 0.07
N LEU A 41 1.95 -10.40 0.18
CA LEU A 41 2.33 -11.77 -0.14
C LEU A 41 1.96 -12.72 1.02
N PRO A 42 1.84 -14.03 0.74
CA PRO A 42 1.60 -15.02 1.78
C PRO A 42 2.59 -14.89 2.94
N HIS A 43 2.03 -14.86 4.15
CA HIS A 43 2.70 -14.67 5.41
C HIS A 43 2.51 -15.93 6.27
N SER A 44 3.62 -16.44 6.83
CA SER A 44 3.64 -17.57 7.75
C SER A 44 3.76 -17.11 9.21
N LEU A 45 3.32 -17.95 10.15
CA LEU A 45 3.49 -17.71 11.59
C LEU A 45 4.96 -17.63 12.02
N TYR A 46 5.89 -18.15 11.21
CA TYR A 46 7.33 -18.08 11.48
C TYR A 46 7.98 -16.82 10.89
N ASP A 47 7.25 -16.04 10.11
CA ASP A 47 7.78 -14.85 9.47
C ASP A 47 7.77 -13.67 10.45
N ASN A 48 8.90 -12.99 10.57
CA ASN A 48 9.02 -11.77 11.36
C ASN A 48 8.67 -10.50 10.57
N ASN A 49 8.34 -10.65 9.27
CA ASN A 49 8.08 -9.53 8.37
C ASN A 49 6.84 -9.81 7.52
N LEU A 50 6.12 -8.74 7.18
CA LEU A 50 5.15 -8.72 6.10
C LEU A 50 5.86 -8.38 4.81
N ARG A 51 5.52 -9.10 3.75
CA ARG A 51 6.12 -8.93 2.42
C ARG A 51 5.09 -8.35 1.49
N PHE A 52 5.43 -7.25 0.85
CA PHE A 52 4.57 -6.54 -0.07
C PHE A 52 5.23 -6.52 -1.44
N PHE A 53 4.51 -6.97 -2.46
CA PHE A 53 4.96 -6.87 -3.84
C PHE A 53 4.47 -5.56 -4.46
N ASP A 54 5.42 -4.80 -5.00
CA ASP A 54 5.18 -3.59 -5.76
C ASP A 54 4.97 -3.95 -7.22
N LEU A 55 3.72 -3.85 -7.67
CA LEU A 55 3.36 -4.10 -9.06
C LEU A 55 3.98 -3.09 -10.03
N SER A 56 4.34 -1.90 -9.57
CA SER A 56 4.90 -0.82 -10.40
C SER A 56 6.42 -0.94 -10.54
N ALA A 57 7.12 -1.15 -9.42
CA ALA A 57 8.57 -1.27 -9.40
C ALA A 57 9.06 -2.70 -9.66
N GLY A 58 8.18 -3.71 -9.61
CA GLY A 58 8.53 -5.12 -9.72
C GLY A 58 9.37 -5.64 -8.55
N GLY A 59 9.22 -5.04 -7.37
CA GLY A 59 10.05 -5.29 -6.18
C GLY A 59 9.28 -5.87 -5.00
N ILE A 60 10.00 -6.40 -4.01
CA ILE A 60 9.43 -6.83 -2.73
C ILE A 60 9.89 -5.88 -1.62
N TYR A 61 8.95 -5.27 -0.91
CA TYR A 61 9.19 -4.55 0.32
C TYR A 61 8.94 -5.44 1.52
N ASN A 62 9.88 -5.44 2.47
CA ASN A 62 9.76 -6.16 3.72
C ASN A 62 9.51 -5.16 4.83
N ILE A 63 8.39 -5.30 5.52
CA ILE A 63 8.03 -4.49 6.68
C ILE A 63 8.11 -5.38 7.90
N SER A 64 8.99 -5.05 8.84
CA SER A 64 9.14 -5.83 10.07
C SER A 64 7.94 -5.71 10.97
N LEU A 65 7.47 -6.85 11.47
CA LEU A 65 6.41 -6.90 12.45
C LEU A 65 6.96 -6.47 13.82
N PRO A 66 6.21 -5.62 14.54
CA PRO A 66 6.39 -5.42 15.97
C PRO A 66 6.46 -6.76 16.71
N GLU A 67 7.26 -6.85 17.77
CA GLU A 67 7.50 -8.12 18.49
C GLU A 67 6.21 -8.77 18.99
N ASN A 68 5.25 -7.97 19.43
CA ASN A 68 3.95 -8.41 19.92
C ASN A 68 2.97 -8.88 18.82
N LEU A 69 3.31 -8.67 17.54
CA LEU A 69 2.55 -9.16 16.38
C LEU A 69 3.22 -10.36 15.70
N ARG A 70 4.43 -10.73 16.10
CA ARG A 70 5.13 -11.91 15.58
C ARG A 70 4.37 -13.18 15.95
N GLY A 71 4.32 -14.15 15.04
CA GLY A 71 3.47 -15.33 15.20
C GLY A 71 1.98 -15.07 14.92
N GLY A 72 1.61 -13.85 14.52
CA GLY A 72 0.25 -13.50 14.14
C GLY A 72 -0.10 -13.92 12.71
N LEU A 73 -1.39 -14.10 12.45
CA LEU A 73 -1.91 -14.31 11.10
C LEU A 73 -2.65 -13.06 10.62
N CYS A 74 -2.31 -12.59 9.42
CA CYS A 74 -3.11 -11.57 8.74
C CYS A 74 -4.40 -12.21 8.20
N CYS A 75 -5.55 -11.85 8.76
CA CYS A 75 -6.86 -12.40 8.39
C CYS A 75 -7.70 -11.45 7.52
N GLY A 76 -7.21 -10.23 7.25
CA GLY A 76 -7.88 -9.30 6.35
C GLY A 76 -7.20 -7.95 6.24
N SER A 77 -7.70 -7.09 5.34
CA SER A 77 -7.23 -5.71 5.22
C SER A 77 -8.36 -4.76 4.85
N SER A 78 -8.25 -3.50 5.28
CA SER A 78 -9.17 -2.43 4.88
C SER A 78 -8.52 -1.06 5.04
N LYS A 79 -8.61 -0.22 4.02
CA LYS A 79 -8.15 1.20 4.06
C LYS A 79 -6.72 1.37 4.61
N GLY A 80 -5.80 0.48 4.22
CA GLY A 80 -4.39 0.51 4.67
C GLY A 80 -4.13 -0.13 6.04
N TRP A 81 -5.16 -0.65 6.72
CA TRP A 81 -5.02 -1.43 7.94
C TRP A 81 -5.07 -2.92 7.65
N LEU A 82 -4.32 -3.69 8.44
CA LEU A 82 -4.33 -5.14 8.45
C LEU A 82 -5.01 -5.63 9.73
N ALA A 83 -5.91 -6.58 9.59
CA ALA A 83 -6.46 -7.32 10.72
C ALA A 83 -5.54 -8.51 11.01
N MET A 84 -4.94 -8.50 12.19
CA MET A 84 -4.03 -9.54 12.69
C MET A 84 -4.73 -10.32 13.80
N ALA A 85 -4.68 -11.65 13.72
CA ALA A 85 -5.06 -12.55 14.80
C ALA A 85 -3.78 -13.05 15.48
N ILE A 86 -3.65 -12.81 16.79
CA ILE A 86 -2.48 -13.20 17.59
C ILE A 86 -2.93 -14.01 18.81
N GLY A 87 -2.01 -14.78 19.40
CA GLY A 87 -2.30 -15.60 20.59
C GLY A 87 -2.79 -16.99 20.25
N GLU A 88 -3.74 -17.52 21.03
CA GLU A 88 -4.21 -18.90 20.92
C GLU A 88 -5.20 -19.09 19.76
N GLU A 89 -5.14 -20.25 19.10
CA GLU A 89 -5.97 -20.58 17.93
C GLU A 89 -7.48 -20.49 18.21
N PHE A 90 -7.93 -20.88 19.40
CA PHE A 90 -9.35 -20.93 19.76
C PHE A 90 -9.86 -19.70 20.51
N ASP A 91 -8.97 -18.78 20.89
CA ASP A 91 -9.28 -17.51 21.52
C ASP A 91 -8.30 -16.40 21.08
N PRO A 92 -8.27 -16.08 19.77
CA PRO A 92 -7.31 -15.12 19.25
C PRO A 92 -7.68 -13.70 19.67
N ILE A 93 -6.65 -12.90 19.94
CA ILE A 93 -6.78 -11.46 20.10
C ILE A 93 -6.70 -10.84 18.71
N LEU A 94 -7.72 -10.04 18.36
CA LEU A 94 -7.72 -9.31 17.10
C LEU A 94 -7.12 -7.93 17.27
N VAL A 95 -6.27 -7.55 16.33
CA VAL A 95 -5.54 -6.29 16.32
C VAL A 95 -5.59 -5.67 14.93
N LEU A 96 -5.83 -4.37 14.84
CA LEU A 96 -5.60 -3.59 13.63
C LEU A 96 -4.18 -3.04 13.64
N PHE A 97 -3.43 -3.35 12.60
CA PHE A 97 -2.07 -2.90 12.41
C PHE A 97 -1.95 -2.06 11.13
N ASN A 98 -1.30 -0.91 11.22
CA ASN A 98 -0.94 -0.12 10.04
C ASN A 98 0.54 -0.37 9.72
N PRO A 99 0.87 -1.06 8.61
CA PRO A 99 2.25 -1.43 8.29
C PRO A 99 3.13 -0.23 7.91
N ILE A 100 2.55 0.91 7.51
CA ILE A 100 3.31 2.10 7.14
C ILE A 100 3.63 2.93 8.38
N SER A 101 2.64 3.17 9.25
CA SER A 101 2.84 3.99 10.45
C SER A 101 3.34 3.19 11.66
N GLY A 102 3.24 1.87 11.63
CA GLY A 102 3.54 0.99 12.76
C GLY A 102 2.49 1.02 13.88
N VAL A 103 1.40 1.78 13.72
CA VAL A 103 0.36 1.92 14.74
C VAL A 103 -0.42 0.63 14.91
N GLU A 104 -0.70 0.31 16.17
CA GLU A 104 -1.46 -0.86 16.57
C GLU A 104 -2.69 -0.46 17.39
N LEU A 105 -3.84 -1.08 17.08
CA LEU A 105 -5.09 -0.89 17.80
C LEU A 105 -5.72 -2.25 18.12
N ARG A 106 -5.79 -2.63 19.39
CA ARG A 106 -6.47 -3.85 19.83
C ARG A 106 -7.97 -3.70 19.63
N LEU A 107 -8.59 -4.68 18.99
CA LEU A 107 -10.04 -4.70 18.80
C LEU A 107 -10.75 -5.24 20.05
N PRO A 108 -12.00 -4.80 20.30
CA PRO A 108 -12.83 -5.41 21.33
C PRO A 108 -12.99 -6.91 21.09
N PRO A 109 -13.06 -7.74 22.15
CA PRO A 109 -13.32 -9.17 22.01
C PRO A 109 -14.60 -9.42 21.23
N VAL A 110 -14.50 -10.28 20.21
CA VAL A 110 -15.69 -10.69 19.45
C VAL A 110 -16.49 -11.64 20.33
N LYS A 111 -17.69 -11.22 20.73
CA LYS A 111 -18.61 -12.11 21.44
C LYS A 111 -18.97 -13.25 20.49
N LYS A 112 -18.60 -14.49 20.85
CA LYS A 112 -19.07 -15.69 20.15
C LYS A 112 -20.60 -15.69 20.26
N GLN A 113 -21.30 -15.34 19.18
CA GLN A 113 -22.73 -15.58 19.11
C GLN A 113 -22.89 -17.09 18.94
N SER A 114 -23.26 -17.77 20.03
CA SER A 114 -23.57 -19.20 20.00
C SER A 114 -24.86 -19.36 19.20
N HIS A 115 -24.76 -19.44 17.89
CA HIS A 115 -25.83 -19.94 17.04
C HIS A 115 -25.35 -21.30 16.57
N ARG A 116 -25.77 -22.32 17.31
CA ARG A 116 -25.59 -23.72 16.99
C ARG A 116 -26.28 -23.97 15.64
N PHE A 117 -25.52 -23.93 14.55
CA PHE A 117 -25.99 -24.49 13.29
C PHE A 117 -25.96 -26.01 13.46
N GLU A 118 -27.09 -26.59 13.84
CA GLU A 118 -27.30 -28.03 13.68
C GLU A 118 -27.42 -28.29 12.18
N ILE A 119 -26.34 -28.77 11.58
CA ILE A 119 -26.39 -29.37 10.26
C ILE A 119 -26.95 -30.77 10.48
N SER A 120 -28.27 -30.92 10.36
CA SER A 120 -28.91 -32.22 10.25
C SER A 120 -28.59 -32.78 8.87
N PHE A 121 -27.92 -33.91 8.82
CA PHE A 121 -27.90 -34.76 7.63
C PHE A 121 -29.18 -35.61 7.69
N GLU A 122 -30.09 -35.39 6.74
CA GLU A 122 -31.08 -36.41 6.33
C GLU A 122 -30.44 -37.40 5.36
#